data_AF-A0A7W1NET0-F1
#
_entry.id   AF-A0A7W1NET0-F1
#
_cell.length_a   1.000
_cell.length_b   1.000
_cell.length_c   1.000
_cell.angle_alpha   90.00
_cell.angle_beta   90.00
_cell.angle_gamma   90.00
#
_symmetry.space_group_name_H-M   'P 1'
#
loop_
_entity.id
_entity.type
_entity.pdbx_description
1 polymer ?
#
loop_
_entity_poly.entity_id
_entity_poly.type
_entity_poly.pdbx_seq_one_letter_code
_entity_poly.pdbx_strand_id
1 'polypeptide(L)'
;MSLRTRLAQLFADHDLRLGPRGKIALGEFLAIVREEADSDDEDADDDDDVEAGEDDPDALEATRVIACPHCGESLTIALDLSGGDQDAIQDCEVCCSPIRIVVSVSEGRVTGFSAEQA
;
A
#
# COMPACT_ATOMS: atom_id res chain seq x y z
N MET A 1 -25.30 -5.13 -17.92
CA MET A 1 -24.04 -4.36 -18.08
C MET A 1 -23.01 -4.95 -17.12
N SER A 2 -21.80 -5.23 -17.59
CA SER A 2 -20.73 -5.79 -16.74
C SER A 2 -20.24 -4.74 -15.74
N LEU A 3 -19.86 -5.18 -14.54
CA LEU A 3 -19.25 -4.33 -13.51
C LEU A 3 -18.03 -3.56 -14.06
N ARG A 4 -17.26 -4.21 -14.96
CA ARG A 4 -16.15 -3.59 -15.70
C ARG A 4 -16.55 -2.32 -16.45
N THR A 5 -17.72 -2.36 -17.10
CA THR A 5 -18.24 -1.23 -17.88
C THR A 5 -18.66 -0.07 -16.96
N ARG A 6 -19.28 -0.37 -15.81
CA ARG A 6 -19.68 0.66 -14.83
C ARG A 6 -18.49 1.34 -14.20
N LEU A 7 -17.46 0.58 -13.83
CA LEU A 7 -16.26 1.13 -13.21
C LEU A 7 -15.44 2.00 -14.18
N ALA A 8 -15.32 1.56 -15.44
CA ALA A 8 -14.65 2.34 -16.48
C ALA A 8 -15.35 3.69 -16.72
N GLN A 9 -16.68 3.72 -16.65
CA GLN A 9 -17.47 4.94 -16.81
C GLN A 9 -17.33 5.88 -15.61
N LEU A 10 -17.38 5.34 -14.39
CA LEU A 10 -17.14 6.10 -13.16
C LEU A 10 -15.76 6.75 -13.14
N PHE A 11 -14.71 6.04 -13.56
CA PHE A 11 -13.37 6.62 -13.66
C PHE A 11 -13.26 7.70 -14.73
N ALA A 12 -13.95 7.55 -15.86
CA ALA A 12 -14.02 8.59 -16.89
C ALA A 12 -14.73 9.86 -16.39
N ASP A 13 -15.82 9.72 -15.63
CA ASP A 13 -16.57 10.85 -15.06
C ASP A 13 -15.77 11.63 -13.99
N HIS A 14 -14.76 10.98 -13.38
CA HIS A 14 -13.88 11.56 -12.37
C HIS A 14 -12.46 11.91 -12.87
N ASP A 15 -12.23 11.95 -14.19
CA ASP A 15 -10.94 12.25 -14.84
C ASP A 15 -9.78 11.30 -14.46
N LEU A 16 -10.09 10.10 -13.95
CA LEU A 16 -9.10 9.09 -13.58
C LEU A 16 -8.77 8.21 -14.79
N ARG A 17 -7.55 8.37 -15.34
CA ARG A 17 -7.06 7.56 -16.47
C ARG A 17 -6.21 6.39 -16.00
N LEU A 18 -6.76 5.18 -16.11
CA LEU A 18 -5.99 3.96 -15.89
C LEU A 18 -5.06 3.67 -17.06
N GLY A 19 -3.75 3.65 -16.77
CA GLY A 19 -2.74 3.13 -17.69
C GLY A 19 -2.87 1.60 -17.91
N PRO A 20 -2.07 1.02 -18.81
CA PRO A 20 -2.15 -0.41 -19.15
C PRO A 20 -2.06 -1.35 -17.94
N ARG A 21 -1.19 -1.04 -16.97
CA ARG A 21 -1.04 -1.78 -15.72
C ARG A 21 -2.24 -1.63 -14.78
N GLY A 22 -2.79 -0.42 -14.67
CA GLY A 22 -3.99 -0.17 -13.85
C GLY A 22 -5.21 -0.94 -14.36
N LYS A 23 -5.31 -1.16 -15.68
CA LYS A 23 -6.38 -1.98 -16.27
C LYS A 23 -6.24 -3.47 -15.93
N ILE A 24 -5.02 -3.98 -15.77
CA ILE A 24 -4.75 -5.36 -15.38
C ILE A 24 -5.09 -5.57 -13.90
N ALA A 25 -4.58 -4.71 -13.02
CA ALA A 25 -4.85 -4.75 -11.58
C ALA A 25 -6.36 -4.66 -11.29
N LEU A 26 -7.08 -3.83 -12.04
CA LEU A 26 -8.54 -3.77 -11.93
C LEU A 26 -9.20 -5.07 -12.40
N GLY A 27 -8.67 -5.70 -13.44
CA GLY A 27 -9.15 -7.01 -13.92
C GLY A 27 -9.04 -8.10 -12.86
N GLU A 28 -7.93 -8.12 -12.12
CA GLU A 28 -7.62 -9.05 -11.02
C GLU A 28 -8.49 -8.78 -9.79
N PHE A 29 -8.58 -7.52 -9.35
CA PHE A 29 -9.45 -7.13 -8.24
C PHE A 29 -10.92 -7.49 -8.50
N LEU A 30 -11.40 -7.29 -9.73
CA LEU A 30 -12.76 -7.64 -10.12
C LEU A 30 -13.00 -9.15 -10.29
N ALA A 31 -11.94 -9.96 -10.39
CA ALA A 31 -12.06 -11.42 -10.34
C ALA A 31 -12.32 -11.86 -8.89
N ILE A 32 -11.54 -11.35 -7.94
CA ILE A 32 -11.68 -11.60 -6.50
C ILE A 32 -13.09 -11.23 -6.01
N VAL A 33 -13.57 -10.03 -6.35
CA VAL A 33 -14.90 -9.55 -5.93
C VAL A 33 -16.05 -10.37 -6.54
N ARG A 34 -15.79 -11.18 -7.57
CA ARG A 34 -16.78 -12.05 -8.19
C ARG A 34 -16.85 -13.45 -7.57
N GLU A 35 -15.81 -13.88 -6.86
CA GLU A 35 -15.79 -15.15 -6.12
C GLU A 35 -16.62 -15.08 -4.81
N GLU A 36 -16.85 -13.88 -4.27
CA GLU A 36 -17.66 -13.63 -3.06
C GLU A 36 -19.19 -13.55 -3.29
N ALA A 37 -19.68 -13.80 -4.52
CA ALA A 37 -21.09 -13.54 -4.88
C ALA A 37 -21.88 -14.79 -5.32
N ASP A 38 -21.32 -15.99 -5.21
CA ASP A 38 -21.96 -17.24 -5.68
C ASP A 38 -21.75 -18.46 -4.75
N SER A 39 -21.56 -18.26 -3.44
CA SER A 39 -21.59 -19.38 -2.46
C SER A 39 -22.85 -19.34 -1.60
N ASP A 40 -23.95 -19.86 -2.15
CA ASP A 40 -24.96 -20.58 -1.38
C ASP A 40 -24.43 -22.03 -1.15
N ASP A 41 -24.44 -22.51 0.11
CA ASP A 41 -24.21 -23.89 0.60
C ASP A 41 -22.75 -24.44 0.51
N GLU A 42 -22.10 -25.09 1.49
CA GLU A 42 -22.53 -26.01 2.58
C GLU A 42 -21.54 -25.95 3.79
N ASP A 43 -22.06 -26.18 5.01
CA ASP A 43 -21.29 -26.42 6.24
C ASP A 43 -20.30 -27.60 6.08
N ALA A 44 -19.02 -27.36 6.33
CA ALA A 44 -18.07 -28.39 6.73
C ALA A 44 -17.17 -27.80 7.83
N ASP A 45 -17.35 -28.32 9.04
CA ASP A 45 -16.45 -28.09 10.17
C ASP A 45 -15.01 -28.46 9.77
N ASP A 46 -14.15 -27.46 9.64
CA ASP A 46 -12.71 -27.60 9.79
C ASP A 46 -12.30 -26.61 10.89
N ASP A 47 -12.16 -27.13 12.11
CA ASP A 47 -11.43 -26.50 13.21
C ASP A 47 -9.95 -26.35 12.79
N ASP A 48 -9.66 -25.47 11.83
CA ASP A 48 -8.33 -24.86 11.73
C ASP A 48 -8.45 -23.54 12.50
N ASP A 49 -8.03 -23.61 13.75
CA ASP A 49 -7.72 -22.47 14.62
C ASP A 49 -6.62 -21.66 13.92
N VAL A 50 -7.01 -20.91 12.87
CA VAL A 50 -6.16 -19.89 12.27
C VAL A 50 -6.14 -18.78 13.30
N GLU A 51 -5.17 -18.91 14.21
CA GLU A 51 -4.64 -17.87 15.07
C GLU A 51 -4.76 -16.54 14.34
N ALA A 52 -5.77 -15.77 14.73
CA ALA A 52 -5.96 -14.40 14.27
C ALA A 52 -4.72 -13.65 14.75
N GLY A 53 -3.73 -13.58 13.84
CA GLY A 53 -2.47 -12.90 14.05
C GLY A 53 -2.76 -11.57 14.71
N GLU A 54 -2.29 -11.50 15.94
CA GLU A 54 -2.49 -10.47 16.94
C GLU A 54 -2.49 -9.08 16.27
N ASP A 55 -3.63 -8.39 16.31
CA ASP A 55 -3.69 -6.92 16.16
C ASP A 55 -2.90 -6.33 17.34
N ASP A 56 -1.58 -6.38 17.25
CA ASP A 56 -0.67 -5.90 18.28
C ASP A 56 -0.64 -4.36 18.17
N PRO A 57 -1.28 -3.63 19.11
CA PRO A 57 -1.36 -2.18 19.04
C PRO A 57 -0.01 -1.50 19.34
N ASP A 58 1.02 -2.30 19.64
CA ASP A 58 2.40 -1.87 19.91
C ASP A 58 3.33 -2.10 18.70
N ALA A 59 2.81 -2.41 17.51
CA ALA A 59 3.63 -2.53 16.31
C ALA A 59 4.33 -1.20 15.98
N LEU A 60 5.58 -1.07 16.43
CA LEU A 60 6.48 0.06 16.20
C LEU A 60 7.00 0.11 14.75
N GLU A 61 6.18 -0.30 13.78
CA GLU A 61 6.50 -0.30 12.35
C GLU A 61 5.41 0.46 11.59
N ALA A 62 5.79 1.52 10.88
CA ALA A 62 4.88 2.33 10.07
C ALA A 62 5.30 2.30 8.60
N THR A 63 4.35 2.32 7.68
CA THR A 63 4.63 2.38 6.24
C THR A 63 4.12 3.69 5.64
N ARG A 64 4.88 4.30 4.73
CA ARG A 64 4.52 5.57 4.07
C ARG A 64 4.88 5.56 2.58
N VAL A 65 4.02 6.17 1.77
CA VAL A 65 4.29 6.38 0.34
C VAL A 65 4.90 7.77 0.10
N ILE A 66 5.98 7.82 -0.68
CA ILE A 66 6.65 9.06 -1.11
C ILE A 66 6.82 9.08 -2.63
N ALA A 67 6.95 10.27 -3.21
CA ALA A 67 7.43 10.41 -4.58
C ALA A 67 8.96 10.56 -4.56
N CYS A 68 9.67 9.79 -5.37
CA CYS A 68 11.12 9.90 -5.53
C CYS A 68 11.47 11.32 -5.98
N PRO A 69 12.36 12.04 -5.27
CA PRO A 69 12.69 13.42 -5.62
C PRO A 69 13.56 13.53 -6.87
N HIS A 70 14.05 12.40 -7.41
CA HIS A 70 14.85 12.33 -8.63
C HIS A 70 14.01 12.00 -9.87
N CYS A 71 13.23 10.91 -9.84
CA CYS A 71 12.46 10.43 -11.01
C CYS A 71 10.94 10.61 -10.91
N GLY A 72 10.42 10.94 -9.72
CA GLY A 72 8.98 11.11 -9.48
C GLY A 72 8.17 9.83 -9.25
N GLU A 73 8.82 8.65 -9.21
CA GLU A 73 8.15 7.37 -8.96
C GLU A 73 7.59 7.28 -7.53
N SER A 74 6.46 6.59 -7.36
CA SER A 74 5.90 6.34 -6.03
C SER A 74 6.60 5.17 -5.34
N LEU A 75 7.23 5.42 -4.19
CA LEU A 75 7.96 4.44 -3.40
C LEU A 75 7.26 4.22 -2.06
N THR A 76 7.24 2.98 -1.59
CA THR A 76 6.71 2.60 -0.28
C THR A 76 7.87 2.39 0.68
N ILE A 77 7.96 3.20 1.73
CA ILE A 77 9.04 3.17 2.73
C ILE A 77 8.50 2.63 4.05
N ALA A 78 9.18 1.63 4.61
CA ALA A 78 8.95 1.15 5.97
C ALA A 78 9.78 1.98 6.96
N LEU A 79 9.17 2.35 8.08
CA LEU A 79 9.71 3.18 9.15
C LEU A 79 9.69 2.37 10.44
N ASP A 80 10.86 2.13 11.00
CA ASP A 80 11.00 1.51 12.32
C ASP A 80 10.88 2.59 13.41
N LEU A 81 9.74 2.67 14.08
CA LEU A 81 9.51 3.67 15.14
C LEU A 81 10.15 3.27 16.48
N SER A 82 10.72 2.07 16.59
CA SER A 82 11.35 1.59 17.83
C SER A 82 12.66 2.31 18.16
N GLY A 83 13.39 2.76 17.14
CA GLY A 83 14.67 3.47 17.26
C GLY A 83 14.56 4.98 17.55
N GLY A 84 13.36 5.56 17.55
CA GLY A 84 13.18 7.01 17.67
C GLY A 84 13.50 7.77 16.38
N ASP A 85 14.13 8.94 16.50
CA ASP A 85 14.52 9.79 15.37
C ASP A 85 15.57 9.09 14.49
N GLN A 86 15.38 9.17 13.17
CA GLN A 86 16.20 8.46 12.20
C GLN A 86 16.61 9.37 11.03
N ASP A 87 17.81 9.12 10.52
CA ASP A 87 18.37 9.72 9.31
C ASP A 87 19.03 8.60 8.50
N ALA A 88 18.39 8.24 7.40
CA ALA A 88 18.78 7.11 6.58
C ALA A 88 18.93 7.52 5.11
N ILE A 89 19.85 6.89 4.41
CA ILE A 89 19.95 6.96 2.96
C ILE A 89 19.36 5.67 2.38
N GLN A 90 18.39 5.81 1.48
CA GLN A 90 17.83 4.70 0.72
C GLN A 90 17.84 5.01 -0.77
N ASP A 91 18.21 4.04 -1.59
CA ASP A 91 18.19 4.19 -3.04
C ASP A 91 16.78 4.01 -3.60
N CYS A 92 16.43 4.81 -4.61
CA CYS A 92 15.20 4.59 -5.37
C CYS A 92 15.27 3.25 -6.11
N GLU A 93 14.27 2.38 -5.93
CA GLU A 93 14.19 1.07 -6.60
C GLU A 93 14.06 1.16 -8.14
N VAL A 94 13.74 2.35 -8.68
CA VAL A 94 13.54 2.58 -10.11
C VAL A 94 14.72 3.29 -10.78
N CYS A 95 15.25 4.36 -10.16
CA CYS A 95 16.34 5.15 -10.75
C CYS A 95 17.69 4.99 -10.04
N CYS A 96 17.75 4.15 -9.00
CA CYS A 96 18.95 3.85 -8.22
C CYS A 96 19.69 5.10 -7.69
N SER A 97 18.97 6.21 -7.53
CA SER A 97 19.52 7.45 -6.99
C SER A 97 19.23 7.53 -5.50
N PRO A 98 20.19 8.01 -4.68
CA PRO A 98 20.06 8.02 -3.24
C PRO A 98 19.06 9.09 -2.77
N ILE A 99 18.20 8.71 -1.83
CA ILE A 99 17.20 9.55 -1.19
C ILE A 99 17.56 9.62 0.29
N ARG A 100 17.68 10.83 0.83
CA ARG A 100 17.83 11.05 2.26
C ARG A 100 16.46 11.10 2.91
N ILE A 101 16.23 10.24 3.89
CA ILE A 101 14.98 10.09 4.62
C ILE A 101 15.24 10.45 6.07
N VAL A 102 14.56 11.48 6.55
CA VAL A 102 14.65 11.93 7.95
C VAL A 102 13.29 11.76 8.59
N VAL A 103 13.25 11.09 9.73
CA VAL A 103 12.02 10.81 10.48
C VAL A 103 12.21 11.27 11.91
N SER A 104 11.25 12.04 12.42
CA SER A 104 11.16 12.39 13.84
C SER A 104 10.03 11.60 14.48
N VAL A 105 10.32 10.96 15.62
CA VAL A 105 9.40 10.06 16.31
C VAL A 105 9.24 10.50 17.76
N SER A 106 8.01 10.60 18.23
CA SER A 106 7.68 10.89 19.63
C SER A 106 6.53 10.00 20.07
N GLU A 107 6.66 9.36 21.23
CA GLU A 107 5.63 8.48 21.80
C GLU A 107 5.13 7.40 20.82
N GLY A 108 6.05 6.81 20.05
CA GLY A 108 5.72 5.77 19.04
C GLY A 108 4.98 6.31 17.82
N ARG A 109 4.97 7.64 17.58
CA ARG A 109 4.32 8.26 16.42
C ARG A 109 5.28 9.15 15.65
N VAL A 110 5.13 9.17 14.32
CA VAL A 110 5.87 10.08 13.45
C VAL A 110 5.36 11.51 13.64
N THR A 111 6.24 12.41 14.11
CA THR A 111 5.95 13.84 14.27
C THR A 111 6.56 14.69 13.16
N GLY A 112 7.59 14.18 12.48
CA GLY A 112 8.27 14.85 11.38
C GLY A 112 8.75 13.83 10.33
N PHE A 113 8.71 14.21 9.07
CA PHE A 113 9.17 13.36 7.97
C PHE A 113 9.66 14.22 6.80
N SER A 114 10.85 13.93 6.29
CA SER A 114 11.39 14.50 5.05
C SER A 114 11.97 13.40 4.16
N ALA A 115 11.80 13.55 2.85
CA ALA A 115 12.43 12.71 1.84
C ALA A 115 12.96 13.63 0.72
N GLU A 116 14.28 13.76 0.64
CA GLU A 116 14.96 14.72 -0.22
C GLU A 116 16.12 14.07 -0.98
N GLN A 117 16.61 14.75 -2.02
CA GLN A 117 17.76 14.28 -2.79
C GLN A 117 19.00 14.31 -1.87
N ALA A 118 19.72 13.18 -1.79
CA ALA A 118 20.95 13.06 -1.02
C ALA A 118 22.19 13.53 -1.82
#